data_AF-A0A842RUM0-F1
#
_entry.id   AF-A0A842RUM0-F1
#
_cell.length_a   1.000
_cell.length_b   1.000
_cell.length_c   1.000
_cell.angle_alpha   90.00
_cell.angle_beta   90.00
_cell.angle_gamma   90.00
#
_symmetry.space_group_name_H-M   'P 1'
#
loop_
_entity.id
_entity.type
_entity.pdbx_description
1 polymer ?
#
loop_
_entity_poly.entity_id
_entity_poly.type
_entity_poly.pdbx_seq_one_letter_code
_entity_poly.pdbx_strand_id
1 'polypeptide(L)'
;MPIISLQVSDGLLERFESVRKSSGFSSKSEALREAIANFIQTYETFENLEGYRIMTVSLVYPFKDVIINQLSEIYSQYHKIIKNISDWRIANKKIELLLLVGEFGLIKDLKIMLSEVKDVIYSIHEVIID
;
A
#
# COMPACT_ATOMS: atom_id res chain seq x y z
N MET A 1 16.86 8.88 -25.57
CA MET A 1 15.71 8.54 -24.71
C MET A 1 15.56 7.03 -24.70
N PRO A 2 15.52 6.38 -23.53
CA PRO A 2 15.24 4.95 -23.46
C PRO A 2 13.78 4.69 -23.88
N ILE A 3 13.54 3.57 -24.57
CA ILE A 3 12.21 3.11 -24.97
C ILE A 3 11.91 1.86 -24.16
N ILE A 4 10.72 1.83 -23.54
CA ILE A 4 10.25 0.67 -22.79
C ILE A 4 9.12 0.02 -23.60
N SER A 5 9.25 -1.27 -23.88
CA SER A 5 8.18 -2.09 -24.44
C SER A 5 7.57 -2.96 -23.34
N LEU A 6 6.25 -2.99 -23.27
CA LEU A 6 5.49 -3.63 -22.20
C LEU A 6 4.49 -4.60 -22.83
N GLN A 7 4.30 -5.76 -22.21
CA GLN A 7 3.17 -6.64 -22.52
C GLN A 7 2.09 -6.48 -21.44
N VAL A 8 0.86 -6.19 -21.86
CA VAL A 8 -0.30 -6.01 -20.99
C VAL A 8 -1.50 -6.75 -21.59
N SER A 9 -2.50 -7.09 -20.76
CA SER A 9 -3.74 -7.65 -21.27
C SER A 9 -4.59 -6.59 -21.96
N ASP A 10 -5.39 -7.00 -22.95
CA ASP A 10 -6.26 -6.10 -23.71
C ASP A 10 -7.20 -5.30 -22.79
N GLY A 11 -7.82 -5.98 -21.82
CA GLY A 11 -8.71 -5.31 -20.86
C GLY A 11 -8.01 -4.28 -19.98
N LEU A 12 -6.72 -4.45 -19.67
CA LEU A 12 -5.96 -3.45 -18.92
C LEU A 12 -5.64 -2.24 -19.80
N LEU A 13 -5.28 -2.47 -21.07
CA LEU A 13 -5.02 -1.40 -22.03
C LEU A 13 -6.27 -0.57 -22.32
N GLU A 14 -7.43 -1.22 -22.47
CA GLU A 14 -8.71 -0.54 -22.68
C GLU A 14 -9.08 0.35 -21.49
N ARG A 15 -8.94 -0.17 -20.25
CA ARG A 15 -9.18 0.62 -19.03
C ARG A 15 -8.21 1.78 -18.90
N PHE A 16 -6.94 1.58 -19.27
CA PHE A 16 -5.96 2.65 -19.26
C PHE A 16 -6.34 3.75 -20.24
N GLU A 17 -6.75 3.42 -21.47
CA GLU A 17 -7.18 4.40 -22.48
C GLU A 17 -8.43 5.18 -22.07
N SER A 18 -9.40 4.54 -21.42
CA SER A 18 -10.60 5.23 -20.95
C SER A 18 -10.27 6.26 -19.85
N VAL A 19 -9.47 5.86 -18.86
CA VAL A 19 -9.01 6.74 -17.78
C VAL A 19 -8.15 7.87 -18.34
N ARG A 20 -7.22 7.56 -19.25
CA ARG A 20 -6.34 8.54 -19.91
C ARG A 20 -7.16 9.65 -20.59
N LYS A 21 -8.17 9.28 -21.38
CA LYS A 21 -9.05 10.23 -22.08
C LYS A 21 -9.81 11.10 -21.10
N SER A 22 -10.36 10.52 -20.02
CA SER A 22 -11.08 11.29 -19.00
C SER A 22 -10.18 12.22 -18.18
N SER A 23 -8.89 11.88 -18.05
CA SER A 23 -7.91 12.65 -17.28
C SER A 23 -7.21 13.74 -18.09
N GLY A 24 -7.54 13.90 -19.38
CA GLY A 24 -7.04 15.00 -20.23
C GLY A 24 -5.63 14.81 -20.81
N PHE A 25 -5.02 13.63 -20.69
CA PHE A 25 -3.68 13.38 -21.25
C PHE A 25 -3.69 13.31 -22.78
N SER A 26 -2.70 13.93 -23.41
CA SER A 26 -2.61 14.03 -24.87
C SER A 26 -2.15 12.72 -25.53
N SER A 27 -1.29 11.95 -24.85
CA SER A 27 -0.72 10.71 -25.39
C SER A 27 -0.60 9.59 -24.35
N LYS A 28 -0.53 8.34 -24.81
CA LYS A 28 -0.25 7.18 -23.95
C LYS A 28 1.06 7.34 -23.19
N SER A 29 2.10 7.78 -23.89
CA SER A 29 3.45 7.96 -23.32
C SER A 29 3.51 9.06 -22.27
N GLU A 30 2.67 10.09 -22.38
CA GLU A 30 2.54 11.11 -21.34
C GLU A 30 1.90 10.52 -20.08
N ALA A 31 0.74 9.88 -20.20
CA ALA A 31 0.06 9.25 -19.07
C ALA A 31 0.89 8.14 -18.41
N LEU A 32 1.62 7.34 -19.18
CA LEU A 32 2.54 6.33 -18.65
C LEU A 32 3.73 6.96 -17.92
N ARG A 33 4.31 8.04 -18.45
CA ARG A 33 5.40 8.76 -17.77
C ARG A 33 4.92 9.36 -16.46
N GLU A 34 3.74 9.96 -16.45
CA GLU A 34 3.13 10.50 -15.24
C GLU A 34 2.83 9.39 -14.22
N ALA A 35 2.35 8.22 -14.67
CA ALA A 35 2.15 7.07 -13.80
C ALA A 35 3.46 6.53 -13.22
N ILE A 36 4.54 6.48 -14.01
CA ILE A 36 5.87 6.08 -13.54
C ILE A 36 6.42 7.11 -12.54
N ALA A 37 6.29 8.40 -12.83
CA ALA A 37 6.72 9.47 -11.93
C ALA A 37 5.97 9.42 -10.60
N ASN A 38 4.65 9.27 -10.64
CA ASN A 38 3.82 9.09 -9.44
C ASN A 38 4.19 7.81 -8.69
N PHE A 39 4.48 6.71 -9.39
CA PHE A 39 4.98 5.49 -8.76
C PHE A 39 6.29 5.76 -8.03
N ILE A 40 7.28 6.39 -8.67
CA ILE A 40 8.55 6.73 -8.05
C ILE A 40 8.33 7.67 -6.85
N GLN A 41 7.61 8.77 -7.03
CA GLN A 41 7.35 9.75 -5.98
C GLN A 41 6.66 9.11 -4.77
N THR A 42 5.68 8.23 -5.00
CA THR A 42 4.99 7.51 -3.91
C THR A 42 5.97 6.69 -3.08
N TYR A 43 6.93 6.02 -3.72
CA TYR A 43 7.89 5.15 -3.04
C TYR A 43 9.09 5.92 -2.48
N GLU A 44 9.63 6.91 -3.18
CA GLU A 44 10.73 7.75 -2.71
C GLU A 44 10.32 8.69 -1.57
N THR A 45 9.11 9.26 -1.63
CA THR A 45 8.58 10.07 -0.53
C THR A 45 8.47 9.21 0.71
N PHE A 46 7.93 7.98 0.59
CA PHE A 46 7.87 7.03 1.70
C PHE A 46 9.27 6.67 2.23
N GLU A 47 10.24 6.38 1.36
CA GLU A 47 11.61 6.05 1.79
C GLU A 47 12.34 7.22 2.49
N ASN A 48 11.99 8.47 2.14
CA ASN A 48 12.56 9.69 2.71
C ASN A 48 11.75 10.29 3.88
N LEU A 49 10.65 9.65 4.31
CA LEU A 49 9.93 10.10 5.51
C LEU A 49 10.82 9.89 6.73
N GLU A 50 10.91 10.91 7.59
CA GLU A 50 11.69 10.85 8.84
C GLU A 50 10.92 11.45 10.01
N GLY A 51 11.23 10.97 11.22
CA GLY A 51 10.66 11.44 12.47
C GLY A 51 9.30 10.83 12.81
N TYR A 52 8.58 11.48 13.73
CA TYR A 52 7.30 11.01 14.24
C TYR A 52 6.18 11.21 13.21
N ARG A 53 5.39 10.16 12.93
CA ARG A 53 4.36 10.13 11.89
C ARG A 53 3.10 9.40 12.31
N ILE A 54 2.02 9.71 11.60
CA ILE A 54 0.71 9.06 11.71
C ILE A 54 0.43 8.39 10.37
N MET A 55 0.15 7.09 10.39
CA MET A 55 -0.13 6.32 9.18
C MET A 55 -1.31 5.38 9.39
N THR A 56 -1.98 5.02 8.30
CA THR A 56 -2.97 3.95 8.27
C THR A 56 -2.46 2.79 7.42
N VAL A 57 -2.65 1.56 7.90
CA VAL A 57 -2.36 0.36 7.14
C VAL A 57 -3.66 -0.40 6.91
N SER A 58 -4.00 -0.68 5.66
CA SER A 58 -5.09 -1.59 5.33
C SER A 58 -4.53 -2.97 5.01
N LEU A 59 -5.18 -4.02 5.51
CA LEU A 59 -4.82 -5.41 5.28
C LEU A 59 -6.04 -6.18 4.77
N VAL A 60 -5.82 -7.05 3.80
CA VAL A 60 -6.85 -7.96 3.28
C VAL A 60 -6.23 -9.34 3.09
N TYR A 61 -6.76 -10.35 3.79
CA TYR A 61 -6.19 -11.70 3.80
C TYR A 61 -7.26 -12.79 4.00
N PRO A 62 -7.01 -14.04 3.58
CA PRO A 62 -7.97 -15.13 3.78
C PRO A 62 -8.06 -15.52 5.25
N PHE A 63 -9.25 -15.94 5.71
CA PHE A 63 -9.45 -16.36 7.10
C PHE A 63 -8.75 -17.72 7.35
N LYS A 64 -7.47 -17.67 7.73
CA LYS A 64 -6.62 -18.83 8.06
C LYS A 64 -5.89 -18.58 9.38
N ASP A 65 -5.98 -19.50 10.32
CA ASP A 65 -5.37 -19.34 11.66
C ASP A 65 -3.86 -19.09 11.60
N VAL A 66 -3.15 -19.70 10.64
CA VAL A 66 -1.72 -19.47 10.43
C VAL A 66 -1.39 -18.00 10.17
N ILE A 67 -2.16 -17.33 9.31
CA ILE A 67 -1.95 -15.91 8.98
C ILE A 67 -2.34 -15.04 10.18
N ILE A 68 -3.45 -15.36 10.84
CA ILE A 68 -3.93 -14.61 12.01
C ILE A 68 -2.89 -14.65 13.14
N ASN A 69 -2.29 -15.82 13.39
CA ASN A 69 -1.26 -15.98 14.40
C ASN A 69 0.01 -15.19 14.05
N GLN A 70 0.49 -15.28 12.80
CA GLN A 70 1.65 -14.51 12.32
C GLN A 70 1.42 -13.00 12.47
N LEU A 71 0.25 -12.50 12.06
CA LEU A 71 -0.09 -11.09 12.20
C LEU A 71 -0.19 -10.68 13.68
N SER A 72 -0.74 -11.54 14.54
CA SER A 72 -0.85 -11.27 15.98
C SER A 72 0.52 -11.15 16.65
N GLU A 73 1.50 -11.97 16.24
CA GLU A 73 2.89 -11.86 16.72
C GLU A 73 3.51 -10.52 16.30
N ILE A 74 3.34 -10.14 15.03
CA ILE A 74 3.78 -8.83 14.52
C ILE A 74 3.11 -7.70 15.32
N TYR A 75 1.79 -7.76 15.55
CA TYR A 75 1.08 -6.72 16.30
C TYR A 75 1.59 -6.59 17.73
N SER A 76 1.90 -7.70 18.39
CA SER A 76 2.48 -7.71 19.72
C SER A 76 3.86 -7.03 19.74
N GLN A 77 4.71 -7.31 18.75
CA GLN A 77 6.02 -6.69 18.62
C GLN A 77 5.93 -5.17 18.40
N TYR A 78 4.96 -4.70 17.62
CA TYR A 78 4.79 -3.30 17.25
C TYR A 78 3.66 -2.58 18.02
N HIS A 79 3.18 -3.14 19.14
CA HIS A 79 2.05 -2.62 19.91
C HIS A 79 2.21 -1.15 20.36
N LYS A 80 3.44 -0.67 20.51
CA LYS A 80 3.74 0.71 20.92
C LYS A 80 3.30 1.74 19.89
N ILE A 81 3.45 1.41 18.60
CA ILE A 81 3.09 2.30 17.49
C ILE A 81 1.67 2.07 17.01
N ILE A 82 1.09 0.87 17.20
CA ILE A 82 -0.29 0.58 16.84
C ILE A 82 -1.23 1.20 17.88
N LYS A 83 -2.06 2.17 17.46
CA LYS A 83 -3.04 2.86 18.33
C LYS A 83 -4.43 2.24 18.26
N ASN A 84 -4.78 1.73 17.08
CA ASN A 84 -6.05 1.04 16.88
C ASN A 84 -5.88 -0.01 15.79
N ILE A 85 -6.65 -1.09 15.93
CA ILE A 85 -6.91 -2.05 14.88
C ILE A 85 -8.43 -2.17 14.80
N SER A 86 -8.99 -1.89 13.64
CA SER A 86 -10.39 -2.16 13.32
C SER A 86 -10.42 -3.31 12.33
N ASP A 87 -11.19 -4.36 12.63
CA ASP A 87 -11.29 -5.52 11.74
C ASP A 87 -12.72 -5.87 11.37
N TRP A 88 -12.87 -6.43 10.18
CA TRP A 88 -14.13 -6.88 9.62
C TRP A 88 -13.94 -8.19 8.90
N ARG A 89 -14.97 -9.03 8.94
CA ARG A 89 -15.06 -10.23 8.11
C ARG A 89 -16.05 -9.98 6.99
N ILE A 90 -15.55 -9.96 5.75
CA ILE A 90 -16.36 -9.78 4.55
C ILE A 90 -16.14 -10.98 3.62
N ALA A 91 -17.21 -11.71 3.33
CA ALA A 91 -17.17 -12.98 2.61
C ALA A 91 -16.16 -13.97 3.26
N ASN A 92 -15.18 -14.44 2.50
CA ASN A 92 -14.13 -15.37 2.96
C ASN A 92 -12.80 -14.67 3.33
N LYS A 93 -12.80 -13.33 3.44
CA LYS A 93 -11.62 -12.54 3.78
C LYS A 93 -11.81 -11.81 5.09
N LYS A 94 -10.69 -11.57 5.77
CA LYS A 94 -10.57 -10.63 6.86
C LYS A 94 -9.96 -9.35 6.32
N ILE A 95 -10.52 -8.22 6.74
CA ILE A 95 -10.08 -6.88 6.39
C ILE A 95 -9.72 -6.20 7.70
N GLU A 96 -8.55 -5.60 7.78
CA GLU A 96 -8.11 -4.85 8.94
C GLU A 96 -7.63 -3.47 8.54
N LEU A 97 -7.89 -2.49 9.39
CA LEU A 97 -7.37 -1.14 9.28
C LEU A 97 -6.65 -0.81 10.59
N LEU A 98 -5.35 -0.55 10.48
CA LEU A 98 -4.50 -0.20 11.60
C LEU A 98 -4.22 1.30 11.57
N LEU A 99 -4.33 1.96 12.71
CA LEU A 99 -3.82 3.31 12.93
C LEU A 99 -2.48 3.22 13.63
N LEU A 100 -1.43 3.74 12.99
CA LEU A 100 -0.06 3.75 13.48
C LEU A 100 0.34 5.18 13.85
N VAL A 101 0.98 5.34 15.00
CA VAL A 101 1.52 6.62 15.46
C VAL A 101 2.85 6.37 16.15
N GLY A 102 3.95 6.85 15.57
CA GLY A 102 5.30 6.58 16.06
C GLY A 102 6.41 7.09 15.14
N GLU A 103 7.65 6.79 15.50
CA GLU A 103 8.82 7.05 14.65
C GLU A 103 8.72 6.27 13.34
N PHE A 104 9.01 6.96 12.23
CA PHE A 104 8.87 6.37 10.89
C PHE A 104 9.73 5.13 10.70
N GLY A 105 10.91 5.05 11.33
CA GLY A 105 11.75 3.84 11.30
C GLY A 105 11.00 2.59 11.76
N LEU A 106 10.28 2.67 12.88
CA LEU A 106 9.49 1.54 13.40
C LEU A 106 8.30 1.21 12.48
N ILE A 107 7.71 2.23 11.85
CA ILE A 107 6.60 2.03 10.90
C ILE A 107 7.10 1.35 9.61
N LYS A 108 8.30 1.72 9.15
CA LYS A 108 8.97 1.09 8.01
C LYS A 108 9.31 -0.37 8.29
N ASP A 109 9.85 -0.66 9.47
CA ASP A 109 10.15 -2.03 9.91
C ASP A 109 8.87 -2.89 9.97
N LEU A 110 7.78 -2.34 10.53
CA LEU A 110 6.47 -3.01 10.53
C LEU A 110 5.99 -3.30 9.10
N LYS A 111 6.09 -2.34 8.18
CA LYS A 111 5.72 -2.52 6.78
C LYS A 111 6.49 -3.70 6.14
N ILE A 112 7.80 -3.78 6.38
CA ILE A 112 8.64 -4.86 5.87
C ILE A 112 8.14 -6.20 6.41
N MET A 113 7.93 -6.32 7.72
CA MET A 113 7.43 -7.54 8.34
C MET A 113 6.05 -7.96 7.78
N LEU A 114 5.14 -7.01 7.57
CA LEU A 114 3.83 -7.29 6.98
C LEU A 114 3.94 -7.77 5.53
N SER A 115 4.91 -7.27 4.77
CA SER A 115 5.14 -7.68 3.37
C SER A 115 5.66 -9.11 3.22
N GLU A 116 6.27 -9.67 4.27
CA GLU A 116 6.77 -11.05 4.29
C GLU A 116 5.65 -12.07 4.56
N VAL A 117 4.50 -11.63 5.05
CA VAL A 117 3.36 -12.51 5.32
C VAL A 117 2.68 -12.88 4.00
N LYS A 118 2.74 -14.16 3.65
CA LYS A 118 2.13 -14.68 2.42
C LYS A 118 0.61 -14.56 2.44
N ASP A 119 0.03 -14.37 1.26
CA ASP A 119 -1.42 -14.21 1.04
C ASP A 119 -2.04 -12.95 1.71
N VAL A 120 -1.24 -12.01 2.19
CA VAL A 120 -1.70 -10.72 2.73
C VAL A 120 -1.51 -9.63 1.68
N ILE A 121 -2.60 -8.96 1.33
CA ILE A 121 -2.56 -7.72 0.53
C ILE A 121 -2.54 -6.57 1.54
N TYR A 122 -1.60 -5.65 1.41
CA TYR A 122 -1.53 -4.47 2.27
C TYR A 122 -1.37 -3.16 1.49
N SER A 123 -1.84 -2.08 2.08
CA SER A 123 -1.50 -0.71 1.67
C SER A 123 -1.19 0.14 2.90
N ILE A 124 -0.30 1.12 2.77
CA ILE A 124 0.04 2.06 3.84
C ILE A 124 -0.06 3.49 3.31
N HIS A 125 -0.68 4.36 4.10
CA HIS A 125 -0.92 5.76 3.74
C HIS A 125 -0.58 6.65 4.93
N GLU A 126 0.12 7.76 4.69
CA GLU A 126 0.33 8.81 5.70
C GLU A 126 -0.99 9.53 5.97
N VAL A 127 -1.25 9.85 7.23
CA VAL A 127 -2.37 10.73 7.64
C VAL A 127 -1.77 12.06 8.05
N ILE A 128 -2.09 13.09 7.28
CA ILE A 128 -1.71 14.47 7.58
C ILE A 128 -2.84 15.09 8.42
N ILE A 129 -2.51 15.60 9.59
CA ILE A 129 -3.43 16.35 10.45
C ILE A 129 -2.97 17.80 10.42
N ASP A 130 -3.76 18.66 9.79
CA ASP A 130 -3.57 20.12 9.78
C ASP A 130 -3.97 20.75 11.13
#